data_AF-S4PYR0-F1
#
_entry.id   AF-S4PYR0-F1
#
_cell.length_a   1.000
_cell.length_b   1.000
_cell.length_c   1.000
_cell.angle_alpha   90.00
_cell.angle_beta   90.00
_cell.angle_gamma   90.00
#
_symmetry.space_group_name_H-M   'P 1'
#
loop_
_entity.id
_entity.type
_entity.pdbx_description
1 polymer ?
#
loop_
_entity_poly.entity_id
_entity_poly.type
_entity_poly.pdbx_seq_one_letter_code
_entity_poly.pdbx_strand_id
1 'polypeptide(L)'
;MLTHDVYWVDSKLDQIQKISYNGGNRQLIRSNLPNPMGIAIHTGSVYWVDRNLQTIYKASKLPGNMSMPEKIRTNLPKLRDIVIFDINNQPTDE
;
A
#
# COMPACT_ATOMS: atom_id res chain seq x y z
N MET A 1 2.68 3.56 15.67
CA MET A 1 2.67 5.01 15.46
C MET A 1 1.70 5.33 14.33
N LEU A 2 0.66 6.10 14.64
CA LEU A 2 -0.16 6.77 13.63
C LEU A 2 0.74 7.75 12.90
N THR A 3 0.72 7.69 11.57
CA THR A 3 1.44 8.62 10.71
C THR A 3 0.38 9.36 9.93
N HIS A 4 0.35 10.69 10.01
CA HIS A 4 -0.57 11.52 9.23
C HIS A 4 0.01 11.69 7.81
N ASP A 5 0.13 10.57 7.12
CA ASP A 5 0.78 10.42 5.83
C ASP A 5 -0.25 9.93 4.80
N VAL A 6 -0.15 10.46 3.57
CA VAL A 6 -0.90 9.98 2.41
C VAL A 6 -0.04 8.98 1.65
N TYR A 7 -0.62 7.82 1.33
CA TYR A 7 0.01 6.77 0.55
C TYR A 7 -0.73 6.59 -0.78
N TRP A 8 0.01 6.33 -1.84
CA TRP A 8 -0.59 6.03 -3.15
C TRP A 8 0.25 5.04 -3.95
N VAL A 9 -0.39 4.45 -4.95
CA VAL A 9 0.26 3.68 -6.00
C VAL A 9 0.34 4.51 -7.28
N ASP A 10 1.42 4.31 -8.02
CA ASP A 10 1.59 4.84 -9.37
C ASP A 10 1.89 3.66 -10.30
N SER A 11 0.94 3.33 -11.17
CA SER A 11 1.05 2.20 -12.10
C SER A 11 1.86 2.51 -13.36
N LYS A 12 2.25 3.78 -13.57
CA LYS A 12 3.13 4.17 -14.68
C LYS A 12 4.59 4.17 -14.23
N LEU A 13 4.84 4.54 -12.97
CA LEU A 13 6.16 4.52 -12.36
C LEU A 13 6.48 3.20 -11.65
N ASP A 14 5.50 2.30 -11.53
CA ASP A 14 5.60 1.01 -10.85
C ASP A 14 6.00 1.16 -9.36
N GLN A 15 5.34 2.07 -8.64
CA GLN A 15 5.76 2.50 -7.31
C GLN A 15 4.63 2.60 -6.28
N ILE A 16 4.99 2.37 -5.01
CA ILE A 16 4.26 2.84 -3.83
C ILE A 16 5.05 3.98 -3.23
N GLN A 17 4.38 5.10 -2.98
CA GLN A 17 4.98 6.28 -2.40
C GLN A 17 4.15 6.78 -1.22
N LYS A 18 4.78 7.59 -0.38
CA LYS A 18 4.10 8.34 0.66
C LYS A 18 4.55 9.78 0.69
N ILE A 19 3.71 10.62 1.29
CA ILE A 19 4.01 12.01 1.59
C ILE A 19 3.36 12.35 2.93
N SER A 20 3.95 13.25 3.69
CA SER A 20 3.26 13.82 4.85
C SER A 20 2.01 14.56 4.36
N TYR A 21 0.92 14.52 5.14
CA TYR A 21 -0.33 15.20 4.78
C TYR A 21 -0.16 16.70 4.53
N ASN A 22 0.84 17.34 5.15
CA ASN A 22 1.20 18.74 4.91
C ASN A 22 2.02 18.98 3.63
N GLY A 23 2.20 17.96 2.77
CA GLY A 23 2.92 18.05 1.50
C GLY A 23 4.44 17.90 1.58
N GLY A 24 5.00 17.68 2.77
CA GLY A 24 6.44 17.47 2.96
C GLY A 24 6.87 15.99 2.93
N ASN A 25 8.17 15.74 3.01
CA ASN A 25 8.75 14.41 3.28
C ASN A 25 8.26 13.28 2.34
N ARG A 26 8.19 13.56 1.03
CA ARG A 26 7.88 12.54 0.03
C ARG A 26 8.93 11.43 0.05
N GLN A 27 8.48 10.18 0.15
CA GLN A 27 9.34 9.00 0.27
C GLN A 27 8.85 7.86 -0.64
N LEU A 28 9.80 7.19 -1.28
CA LEU A 28 9.56 5.93 -1.97
C LEU A 28 9.44 4.80 -0.94
N ILE A 29 8.32 4.08 -0.98
CA ILE A 29 8.09 2.91 -0.12
C ILE A 29 8.53 1.64 -0.84
N ARG A 30 8.13 1.49 -2.10
CA ARG A 30 8.45 0.31 -2.91
C ARG A 30 8.45 0.62 -4.40
N SER A 31 9.27 -0.09 -5.16
CA SER A 31 9.32 -0.07 -6.62
C SER A 31 9.18 -1.49 -7.21
N ASN A 32 9.13 -1.59 -8.55
CA ASN A 32 8.97 -2.83 -9.30
C ASN A 32 7.62 -3.51 -9.05
N LEU A 33 6.54 -2.73 -9.13
CA LEU A 33 5.16 -3.22 -9.03
C LEU A 33 4.56 -3.30 -10.45
N PRO A 34 4.33 -4.50 -11.02
CA PRO A 34 3.92 -4.64 -12.42
C PRO A 34 2.60 -3.95 -12.80
N ASN A 35 1.59 -3.96 -11.93
CA ASN A 35 0.34 -3.24 -12.17
C ASN A 35 -0.43 -2.99 -10.86
N PRO A 36 0.07 -2.08 -10.01
CA PRO A 36 -0.58 -1.76 -8.75
C PRO A 36 -1.87 -0.96 -9.01
N MET A 37 -2.98 -1.33 -8.36
CA MET A 37 -4.26 -0.62 -8.47
C MET A 37 -4.78 -0.08 -7.13
N GLY A 38 -5.15 -0.98 -6.23
CA GLY A 38 -5.63 -0.65 -4.89
C GLY A 38 -4.50 -0.68 -3.87
N ILE A 39 -4.61 0.14 -2.83
CA ILE A 39 -3.67 0.18 -1.72
C ILE A 39 -4.42 0.38 -0.41
N ALA A 40 -3.96 -0.30 0.63
CA ALA A 40 -4.41 -0.05 2.00
C ALA A 40 -3.24 -0.13 2.98
N ILE A 41 -3.35 0.60 4.08
CA ILE A 41 -2.31 0.69 5.11
C ILE A 41 -2.90 0.20 6.42
N HIS A 42 -2.18 -0.69 7.10
CA HIS A 42 -2.55 -1.12 8.45
C HIS A 42 -1.29 -1.34 9.26
N THR A 43 -1.28 -0.81 10.48
CA THR A 43 -0.14 -0.86 11.42
C THR A 43 1.20 -0.47 10.77
N GLY A 44 2.11 -1.43 10.56
CA GLY A 44 3.44 -1.27 9.99
C GLY A 44 3.55 -1.70 8.52
N SER A 45 2.44 -2.03 7.86
CA SER A 45 2.46 -2.65 6.53
C SER A 45 1.65 -1.87 5.50
N VAL A 46 2.13 -1.95 4.25
CA VAL A 46 1.36 -1.61 3.06
C VAL A 46 0.82 -2.90 2.43
N TYR A 47 -0.41 -2.83 1.97
CA TYR A 47 -1.08 -3.88 1.22
C TYR A 47 -1.44 -3.30 -0.14
N TRP A 48 -1.21 -4.04 -1.22
CA TRP A 48 -1.61 -3.58 -2.54
C TRP A 48 -2.15 -4.71 -3.39
N VAL A 49 -3.02 -4.32 -4.32
CA VAL A 49 -3.51 -5.16 -5.40
C VAL A 49 -2.55 -5.05 -6.56
N ASP A 50 -1.98 -6.18 -6.99
CA ASP A 50 -1.38 -6.27 -8.32
C ASP A 50 -2.35 -6.96 -9.28
N ARG A 51 -2.82 -6.22 -10.29
CA ARG A 51 -3.83 -6.68 -11.22
C ARG A 51 -3.27 -7.69 -12.23
N ASN A 52 -2.03 -7.52 -12.66
CA ASN A 52 -1.40 -8.41 -13.65
C ASN A 52 -1.10 -9.77 -13.00
N LEU A 53 -0.62 -9.76 -11.77
CA LEU A 53 -0.29 -10.94 -10.98
C LEU A 53 -1.51 -11.52 -10.24
N GLN A 54 -2.67 -10.87 -10.32
CA GLN A 54 -3.93 -11.30 -9.69
C GLN A 54 -3.76 -11.65 -8.20
N THR A 55 -2.98 -10.83 -7.50
CA THR A 55 -2.49 -11.13 -6.16
C THR A 55 -2.55 -9.90 -5.27
N ILE A 56 -2.96 -10.10 -4.01
CA ILE A 56 -2.79 -9.13 -2.93
C ILE A 56 -1.45 -9.41 -2.27
N TYR A 57 -0.63 -8.37 -2.19
CA TYR A 57 0.67 -8.42 -1.52
C TYR A 57 0.69 -7.60 -0.25
N LYS A 58 1.65 -7.91 0.63
CA LYS A 58 1.96 -7.17 1.84
C LYS A 58 3.47 -6.96 1.95
N ALA A 59 3.87 -5.77 2.40
CA ALA A 59 5.26 -5.46 2.77
C ALA A 59 5.30 -4.43 3.90
N SER A 60 6.50 -4.17 4.44
CA SER A 60 6.70 -3.07 5.38
C SER A 60 6.38 -1.72 4.73
N LYS A 61 5.82 -0.78 5.49
CA LYS A 61 5.58 0.60 5.06
C LYS A 61 6.78 1.52 5.25
N LEU A 62 7.90 1.00 5.73
CA LEU A 62 9.13 1.78 5.88
C LEU A 62 9.79 2.02 4.51
N PRO A 63 10.34 3.23 4.28
CA PRO A 63 10.99 3.58 3.02
C PRO A 63 12.13 2.62 2.68
N GLY A 64 12.33 2.36 1.39
CA GLY A 64 13.44 1.54 0.91
C GLY A 64 13.36 0.05 1.30
N ASN A 65 12.18 -0.44 1.69
CA ASN A 65 12.03 -1.88 1.96
C ASN A 65 12.16 -2.68 0.66
N MET A 66 13.28 -3.41 0.54
CA MET A 66 13.58 -4.28 -0.60
C MET A 66 13.28 -5.77 -0.33
N SER A 67 12.70 -6.12 0.82
CA SER A 67 12.38 -7.52 1.08
C SER A 67 11.33 -8.05 0.11
N MET A 68 11.38 -9.35 -0.18
CA MET A 68 10.38 -10.04 -0.97
C MET A 68 9.00 -9.81 -0.32
N PRO A 69 7.97 -9.39 -1.08
CA PRO A 69 6.68 -9.12 -0.50
C PRO A 69 5.91 -10.41 -0.26
N GLU A 70 5.19 -10.46 0.85
CA GLU A 70 4.37 -11.59 1.21
C GLU A 70 3.13 -11.64 0.29
N LYS A 71 2.81 -12.82 -0.23
CA LYS A 71 1.57 -13.05 -1.00
C LYS A 71 0.45 -13.38 -0.02
N ILE A 72 -0.49 -12.46 0.18
CA ILE A 72 -1.61 -12.65 1.09
C ILE A 72 -2.68 -13.53 0.46
N ARG A 73 -3.00 -13.27 -0.82
CA ARG A 73 -3.97 -14.06 -1.56
C ARG A 73 -3.71 -13.95 -3.05
N THR A 74 -3.70 -15.08 -3.74
CA THR A 74 -3.48 -15.19 -5.18
C THR A 74 -4.76 -15.64 -5.89
N ASN A 75 -4.72 -15.72 -7.23
CA ASN A 75 -5.81 -16.18 -8.08
C ASN A 75 -7.10 -15.37 -7.90
N LEU A 76 -6.94 -14.05 -7.84
CA LEU A 76 -8.04 -13.09 -7.75
C LEU A 76 -8.21 -12.36 -9.09
N PRO A 77 -8.96 -12.93 -10.05
CA PRO A 77 -9.17 -12.29 -11.34
C PRO A 77 -9.98 -10.99 -11.17
N LYS A 78 -9.65 -9.99 -12.00
CA LYS A 78 -10.32 -8.67 -12.03
C LYS A 78 -10.27 -7.89 -10.70
N LEU A 79 -9.34 -8.22 -9.80
CA LEU A 79 -9.13 -7.46 -8.57
C LEU A 79 -8.79 -6.00 -8.91
N ARG A 80 -9.38 -5.06 -8.16
CA ARG A 80 -9.17 -3.63 -8.40
C ARG A 80 -8.80 -2.87 -7.14
N ASP A 81 -9.48 -3.19 -6.03
CA ASP A 81 -9.37 -2.40 -4.82
C ASP A 81 -9.27 -3.28 -3.57
N ILE A 82 -8.75 -2.70 -2.49
CA ILE A 82 -8.63 -3.33 -1.18
C ILE A 82 -8.79 -2.25 -0.10
N VAL A 83 -9.54 -2.57 0.95
CA VAL A 83 -9.70 -1.71 2.13
C VAL A 83 -9.45 -2.51 3.40
N ILE A 84 -8.99 -1.82 4.45
CA ILE A 84 -8.84 -2.41 5.78
C ILE A 84 -10.11 -2.10 6.58
N PHE A 85 -10.70 -3.14 7.14
CA PHE A 85 -11.80 -3.03 8.09
C PHE A 85 -11.28 -3.32 9.50
N ASP A 86 -10.91 -2.25 10.21
CA ASP A 86 -10.38 -2.29 11.57
C ASP A 86 -10.67 -0.96 12.26
N ILE A 87 -11.05 -1.00 13.54
CA ILE A 87 -11.39 0.21 14.33
C ILE A 87 -10.22 1.19 14.43
N ASN A 88 -8.98 0.70 14.45
CA ASN A 88 -7.78 1.55 14.50
C ASN A 88 -7.53 2.31 13.18
N ASN A 89 -8.18 1.89 12.10
CA ASN A 89 -8.12 2.54 10.79
C ASN A 89 -9.34 3.45 10.53
N GLN A 90 -10.31 3.46 11.43
CA GLN A 90 -11.56 4.22 11.35
C GLN A 90 -11.85 4.85 12.72
N PRO A 91 -10.96 5.74 13.22
CA PRO A 91 -11.17 6.39 14.51
C PRO A 91 -12.48 7.17 14.52
N THR A 92 -13.14 7.21 15.67
CA THR A 92 -14.32 8.03 15.91
C THR A 92 -13.94 9.51 15.96
N ASP A 93 -14.88 10.39 15.64
CA ASP A 93 -14.69 11.84 15.66
C ASP A 93 -14.61 12.47 17.07
N GLU A 94 -14.49 11.64 18.13
CA GLU A 94 -14.45 12.08 19.54
C GLU A 94 -13.09 12.63 19.99
#